data_AF-A0A821NYR9-F1
#
_entry.id   AF-A0A821NYR9-F1
#
_cell.length_a   1.000
_cell.length_b   1.000
_cell.length_c   1.000
_cell.angle_alpha   90.00
_cell.angle_beta   90.00
_cell.angle_gamma   90.00
#
_symmetry.space_group_name_H-M   'P 1'
#
loop_
_entity.id
_entity.type
_entity.pdbx_description
1 polymer ?
#
loop_
_entity_poly.entity_id
_entity_poly.type
_entity_poly.pdbx_seq_one_letter_code
_entity_poly.pdbx_strand_id
1 'polypeptide(L)'
;DQQVLHILFVQIICYIIFTTPQLCNLVFNIISITTSDRSSEHLVIEEFITFIAEFMLYLFPVTSFYLYTLTSRTFRKELIKYFRSIFGQNNRIVPITHGTTIDYPFRTCT
;
A
#
# COMPACT_ATOMS: atom_id res chain seq x y z
N ASP A 1 5.49 9.65 -18.57
CA ASP A 1 6.67 9.23 -17.78
C ASP A 1 7.17 10.26 -16.78
N GLN A 2 7.29 11.54 -17.12
CA GLN A 2 7.83 12.56 -16.20
C GLN A 2 7.08 12.71 -14.85
N GLN A 3 5.76 12.55 -14.82
CA GLN A 3 5.00 12.54 -13.56
C GLN A 3 5.33 11.33 -12.67
N VAL A 4 5.60 10.17 -13.27
CA VAL A 4 5.94 8.94 -12.55
C VAL A 4 7.33 9.09 -11.92
N LEU A 5 8.29 9.63 -12.67
CA LEU A 5 9.62 9.96 -12.16
C LEU A 5 9.57 10.93 -10.98
N HIS A 6 8.71 11.95 -11.04
CA HIS A 6 8.57 12.91 -9.94
C HIS A 6 8.00 12.27 -8.68
N ILE A 7 7.01 11.38 -8.82
CA ILE A 7 6.44 10.63 -7.68
C ILE A 7 7.49 9.69 -7.07
N LEU A 8 8.26 8.98 -7.90
CA LEU A 8 9.37 8.13 -7.46
C LEU A 8 10.43 8.93 -6.70
N PHE A 9 10.79 10.12 -7.19
CA PHE A 9 11.76 10.97 -6.53
C PHE A 9 11.28 11.41 -5.13
N VAL A 10 10.03 11.85 -5.02
CA VAL A 10 9.43 12.20 -3.72
C VAL A 10 9.38 11.00 -2.78
N GLN A 11 9.06 9.82 -3.30
CA GLN A 11 9.05 8.58 -2.51
C GLN A 11 10.42 8.23 -1.95
N ILE A 12 11.49 8.38 -2.74
CA ILE A 12 12.87 8.13 -2.28
C ILE A 12 13.22 9.10 -1.14
N ILE A 13 12.86 10.38 -1.27
CA ILE A 13 13.07 11.38 -0.22
C ILE A 13 12.32 10.99 1.06
N CYS A 14 11.03 10.67 0.95
CA CYS A 14 10.24 10.21 2.10
C CYS A 14 10.86 8.97 2.74
N TYR A 15 11.25 7.98 1.94
CA TYR A 15 11.88 6.75 2.43
C TYR A 15 13.15 7.05 3.24
N ILE A 16 14.03 7.90 2.73
CA ILE A 16 15.24 8.31 3.46
C ILE A 16 14.88 8.97 4.79
N ILE A 17 13.92 9.91 4.80
CA ILE A 17 13.49 10.62 6.01
C ILE A 17 12.93 9.65 7.06
N PHE A 18 12.07 8.72 6.68
CA PHE A 18 11.45 7.79 7.62
C PHE A 18 12.38 6.67 8.09
N THR A 19 13.37 6.28 7.28
CA THR A 19 14.31 5.20 7.61
C THR A 19 15.50 5.70 8.43
N THR A 20 15.89 6.97 8.28
CA THR A 20 17.04 7.56 9.00
C THR A 20 16.94 7.45 10.52
N PRO A 21 15.81 7.78 11.18
CA PRO A 21 15.65 7.61 12.63
C PRO A 21 15.91 6.18 13.09
N GLN A 22 15.44 5.18 12.34
CA GLN A 22 15.64 3.77 12.68
C GLN A 22 17.10 3.34 12.54
N LEU A 23 17.79 3.82 11.50
CA LEU A 23 19.21 3.56 11.35
C LEU A 23 20.02 4.17 12.50
N CYS A 24 19.72 5.42 12.88
CA CYS A 24 20.33 6.08 14.01
C CYS A 24 20.06 5.33 15.33
N ASN A 25 18.83 4.88 15.55
CA ASN A 25 18.47 4.10 16.74
C ASN A 25 19.25 2.78 16.83
N LEU A 26 19.39 2.07 15.70
CA LEU A 26 20.13 0.81 15.66
C LEU A 26 21.62 1.02 16.00
N VAL A 27 22.24 2.06 15.43
CA VAL A 27 23.63 2.43 15.75
C VAL A 27 23.76 2.82 17.22
N PHE A 28 22.83 3.61 17.75
CA PHE A 28 22.82 4.00 19.16
C PHE A 28 22.74 2.78 20.08
N ASN A 29 21.87 1.81 19.79
CA ASN A 29 21.75 0.59 20.58
C ASN A 29 23.04 -0.25 20.57
N ILE A 30 23.73 -0.37 19.43
CA ILE A 30 25.01 -1.08 19.36
C ILE A 30 26.06 -0.41 20.25
N ILE A 31 26.18 0.92 20.19
CA ILE A 31 27.12 1.69 21.01
C ILE A 31 26.74 1.59 22.50
N SER A 32 25.44 1.69 22.80
CA SER A 32 24.91 1.65 24.16
C SER A 32 25.19 0.29 24.83
N ILE A 33 25.20 -0.83 24.10
CA ILE A 33 25.62 -2.15 24.61
C ILE A 33 27.11 -2.16 25.02
N THR A 34 27.97 -1.43 24.31
CA THR A 34 29.41 -1.39 24.60
C THR A 34 29.80 -0.47 25.76
N THR A 35 28.87 0.34 26.27
CA THR A 35 29.14 1.35 27.31
C THR A 35 28.52 0.89 28.64
N SER A 36 29.35 0.63 29.65
CA SER A 36 28.93 -0.04 30.90
C SER A 36 28.22 0.85 31.93
N ASP A 37 28.22 2.18 31.77
CA ASP A 37 27.59 3.12 32.71
C ASP A 37 26.20 3.54 32.22
N ARG A 38 25.18 2.77 32.58
CA ARG A 38 23.77 3.12 32.31
C ARG A 38 23.09 3.62 33.58
N SER A 39 22.74 4.91 33.59
CA SER A 39 21.81 5.47 34.59
C SER A 39 20.36 5.18 34.21
N SER A 40 19.44 5.25 35.18
CA SER A 40 18.00 5.10 34.94
C SER A 40 17.41 6.16 34.00
N GLU A 41 17.97 7.37 33.99
CA GLU A 41 17.58 8.46 33.09
C GLU A 41 17.96 8.16 31.62
N HIS A 42 19.12 7.53 31.40
CA HIS A 42 19.55 7.10 30.07
C HIS A 42 18.60 6.08 29.44
N LEU A 43 18.02 5.19 30.25
CA LEU A 43 17.13 4.13 29.78
C LEU A 43 15.79 4.70 29.27
N VAL A 44 15.24 5.70 29.96
CA VAL A 44 13.99 6.37 29.53
C VAL A 44 14.18 7.10 28.19
N ILE A 45 15.35 7.71 27.99
CA ILE A 45 15.68 8.40 26.74
C ILE A 45 15.82 7.39 25.59
N GLU A 46 16.48 6.25 25.83
CA GLU A 46 16.65 5.18 24.82
C GLU A 46 15.30 4.60 24.37
N GLU A 47 14.37 4.37 25.30
CA GLU A 47 13.01 3.93 24.98
C GLU A 47 12.23 4.97 24.18
N PHE A 48 12.34 6.26 24.53
CA PHE A 48 11.66 7.33 23.80
C PHE A 48 12.18 7.48 22.37
N ILE A 49 13.51 7.41 22.18
CA ILE A 49 14.13 7.46 20.84
C ILE A 49 13.69 6.24 20.02
N THR A 50 13.66 5.05 20.62
CA THR A 50 13.18 3.83 19.97
C THR A 50 11.72 3.96 19.55
N PHE A 51 10.85 4.49 20.42
CA PHE A 51 9.46 4.74 20.09
C PHE A 51 9.30 5.67 18.89
N ILE A 52 10.05 6.79 18.84
CA ILE A 52 10.02 7.72 17.71
C ILE A 52 10.47 7.02 16.43
N ALA A 53 11.54 6.24 16.49
CA ALA A 53 12.09 5.54 15.33
C ALA A 53 11.10 4.52 14.76
N GLU A 54 10.45 3.72 15.61
CA GLU A 54 9.41 2.79 15.20
C GLU A 54 8.17 3.50 14.67
N PHE A 55 7.72 4.56 15.33
CA PHE A 55 6.59 5.36 14.88
C PHE A 55 6.80 5.92 13.47
N MET A 56 8.00 6.44 13.19
CA MET A 56 8.38 6.92 11.86
C MET A 56 8.36 5.79 10.83
N LEU A 57 8.84 4.61 11.19
CA LEU A 57 8.84 3.43 10.30
C LEU A 57 7.40 3.01 9.94
N TYR A 58 6.49 3.01 10.91
CA TYR A 58 5.07 2.70 10.67
C TYR A 58 4.31 3.82 9.95
N LEU A 59 4.75 5.08 10.07
CA LEU A 59 4.17 6.19 9.30
C LEU A 59 4.52 6.16 7.81
N PHE A 60 5.63 5.53 7.43
CA PHE A 60 6.06 5.44 6.03
C PHE A 60 5.02 4.81 5.09
N PRO A 61 4.45 3.62 5.35
CA PRO A 61 3.44 3.03 4.47
C PRO A 61 2.17 3.88 4.40
N VAL A 62 1.75 4.51 5.51
CA VAL A 62 0.60 5.41 5.55
C VAL A 62 0.83 6.63 4.67
N THR A 63 1.98 7.28 4.84
CA THR A 63 2.36 8.46 4.05
C THR A 63 2.47 8.12 2.57
N SER A 64 3.09 6.98 2.24
CA SER A 64 3.23 6.51 0.86
C SER A 64 1.85 6.30 0.21
N PHE A 65 0.92 5.65 0.92
CA PHE A 65 -0.45 5.46 0.43
C PHE A 65 -1.15 6.78 0.11
N TYR A 66 -1.10 7.76 1.02
CA TYR A 66 -1.69 9.07 0.78
C TYR A 66 -0.99 9.83 -0.34
N LEU A 67 0.34 9.73 -0.45
CA LEU A 67 1.12 10.39 -1.48
C LEU A 67 0.74 9.87 -2.88
N TYR A 68 0.55 8.57 -3.05
CA TYR A 68 0.05 8.00 -4.31
C TYR A 68 -1.40 8.37 -4.59
N THR A 69 -2.26 8.29 -3.57
CA THR A 69 -3.70 8.52 -3.71
C THR A 69 -4.02 9.99 -4.00
N LEU A 70 -3.32 10.94 -3.37
CA LEU A 70 -3.57 12.37 -3.57
C LEU A 70 -2.88 12.90 -4.84
N THR A 71 -1.64 12.47 -5.10
CA THR A 71 -0.82 13.04 -6.17
C THR A 71 -1.16 12.48 -7.55
N SER A 72 -1.48 11.18 -7.66
CA SER A 72 -1.76 10.56 -8.95
C SER A 72 -3.25 10.53 -9.28
N ARG A 73 -3.67 11.32 -10.26
CA ARG A 73 -5.04 11.23 -10.83
C ARG A 73 -5.30 9.85 -11.46
N THR A 74 -4.27 9.23 -12.05
CA THR A 74 -4.35 7.90 -12.66
C THR A 74 -4.58 6.84 -11.59
N PHE A 75 -3.85 6.89 -10.47
CA PHE A 75 -4.02 5.95 -9.37
C PHE A 75 -5.41 6.03 -8.76
N ARG A 76 -5.96 7.24 -8.56
CA ARG A 76 -7.36 7.41 -8.10
C ARG A 76 -8.39 6.76 -9.02
N LYS A 77 -8.23 6.89 -10.34
CA LYS A 77 -9.14 6.28 -11.31
C LYS A 77 -9.13 4.77 -11.25
N GLU A 78 -7.94 4.16 -11.19
CA GLU A 78 -7.79 2.71 -11.09
C GLU A 78 -8.27 2.19 -9.72
N LEU A 79 -7.98 2.91 -8.64
CA LEU A 79 -8.44 2.56 -7.29
C LEU A 79 -9.98 2.59 -7.20
N ILE A 80 -10.63 3.63 -7.75
CA ILE A 80 -12.11 3.69 -7.81
C ILE A 80 -12.66 2.56 -8.67
N LYS A 81 -12.01 2.20 -9.79
CA LYS A 81 -12.40 1.07 -10.63
C LYS A 81 -12.29 -0.26 -9.88
N TYR A 82 -11.22 -0.45 -9.11
CA TYR A 82 -11.00 -1.63 -8.28
C TYR A 82 -12.09 -1.76 -7.20
N PHE A 83 -12.38 -0.68 -6.47
CA PHE A 83 -13.47 -0.66 -5.49
C PHE A 83 -14.83 -0.89 -6.14
N ARG A 84 -15.13 -0.27 -7.29
CA ARG A 84 -16.38 -0.54 -8.03
C ARG A 84 -16.50 -1.99 -8.49
N SER A 85 -15.39 -2.65 -8.83
CA SER A 85 -15.41 -4.08 -9.14
C SER A 85 -15.76 -4.91 -7.91
N ILE A 86 -15.12 -4.64 -6.76
CA ILE A 86 -15.37 -5.37 -5.51
C ILE A 86 -16.81 -5.17 -5.02
N PHE A 87 -17.31 -3.94 -5.06
CA PHE A 87 -18.68 -3.61 -4.59
C PHE A 87 -19.76 -3.87 -5.65
N GLY A 88 -19.41 -3.93 -6.94
CA GLY A 88 -20.34 -4.15 -8.05
C GLY A 88 -20.51 -5.61 -8.46
N GLN A 89 -19.64 -6.51 -7.99
CA GLN A 89 -19.68 -7.94 -8.27
C GLN A 89 -20.68 -8.70 -7.39
N ASN A 90 -21.83 -8.09 -7.10
CA ASN A 90 -22.87 -8.72 -6.30
C ASN A 90 -24.13 -9.11 -7.07
N ASN A 91 -24.19 -9.00 -8.42
CA ASN A 91 -25.45 -9.32 -9.13
C ASN A 91 -25.37 -9.59 -10.64
N ARG A 92 -24.47 -10.44 -11.15
CA ARG A 92 -24.64 -10.93 -12.53
C ARG A 92 -23.97 -12.27 -12.87
N ILE A 93 -24.38 -13.32 -12.14
CA ILE A 93 -24.36 -14.67 -12.72
C ILE A 93 -25.67 -14.80 -13.48
N VAL A 94 -25.71 -14.38 -14.74
CA VAL A 94 -26.80 -14.77 -15.64
C VAL A 94 -26.40 -16.15 -16.17
N PRO A 95 -27.11 -17.23 -15.81
CA PRO A 95 -26.85 -18.53 -16.40
C PRO A 95 -27.11 -18.43 -17.90
N ILE A 96 -26.13 -18.84 -18.70
CA ILE A 96 -26.28 -19.01 -20.14
C ILE A 96 -27.19 -20.23 -20.32
N THR A 97 -28.49 -20.00 -20.45
CA THR A 97 -29.41 -21.02 -20.92
C THR A 97 -29.08 -21.26 -22.39
N HIS A 98 -28.29 -22.31 -22.67
CA HIS A 98 -28.21 -22.89 -24.00
C HIS A 98 -29.58 -23.49 -24.35
N GLY A 99 -30.49 -22.64 -24.84
CA GLY A 99 -31.72 -23.07 -25.47
C GLY A 99 -31.38 -23.72 -26.80
N THR A 100 -31.33 -25.05 -26.81
CA THR A 100 -31.35 -25.84 -28.04
C THR A 100 -32.72 -25.63 -28.70
N THR A 101 -32.85 -24.62 -29.55
CA THR A 101 -33.94 -24.54 -30.53
C THR A 101 -33.69 -25.62 -31.57
N ILE A 102 -34.40 -26.76 -31.41
CA ILE A 102 -34.49 -27.80 -32.43
C ILE A 102 -35.39 -27.23 -33.53
N ASP A 103 -34.79 -26.92 -34.67
CA ASP A 103 -35.47 -26.51 -35.90
C ASP A 103 -36.11 -27.74 -36.54
N TYR A 104 -37.44 -27.80 -36.59
CA TYR A 104 -38.16 -28.88 -37.27
C TYR A 104 -38.33 -28.51 -38.74
N PRO A 105 -37.80 -29.30 -39.70
CA PRO A 105 -38.03 -29.02 -41.10
C PRO A 105 -39.48 -29.33 -41.47
N PHE A 106 -40.26 -28.27 -41.74
CA PHE A 106 -41.57 -28.37 -42.35
C PHE A 106 -41.41 -28.89 -43.79
N ARG A 107 -41.69 -30.17 -43.99
CA ARG A 107 -41.70 -30.83 -45.30
C ARG A 107 -42.97 -30.42 -46.04
N THR A 108 -42.84 -29.62 -47.10
CA THR A 108 -43.90 -29.37 -48.07
C THR A 108 -44.25 -30.66 -48.80
N CYS A 109 -45.52 -31.06 -48.77
CA CYS A 109 -46.09 -32.00 -49.73
C CYS A 109 -47.02 -31.20 -50.65
N THR A 110 -46.64 -31.25 -51.93
CA THR A 110 -47.38 -30.98 -53.18
C THR A 110 -48.82 -30.49 -53.09
#